data_AF-A0A530QPH7-F1
#
_entry.id   AF-A0A530QPH7-F1
#
_cell.length_a   1.000
_cell.length_b   1.000
_cell.length_c   1.000
_cell.angle_alpha   90.00
_cell.angle_beta   90.00
_cell.angle_gamma   90.00
#
_symmetry.space_group_name_H-M   'P 1'
#
loop_
_entity.id
_entity.type
_entity.pdbx_description
1 polymer ?
#
loop_
_entity_poly.entity_id
_entity_poly.type
_entity_poly.pdbx_seq_one_letter_code
_entity_poly.pdbx_strand_id
1 'polypeptide(L)'
;SGRATGLFSPSLRLGVTGLSRAGKTVFISAFVHNLIHGGRLPLFSAQKSGRIARAFLEEQPDDAVPRFQYEDHVAALVNDRLWPDSTRAISELRLTIEYESASAWSRMFSSGRLSVDIVDYPGEWLLDLPLLGKSYVDFSREAFEMAVLPVRADLSQEWRSLSAAVDLNADADEMTARRLAESFAAYLKACKLDERALSTLPPGRFLMP
;
A
#
# COMPACT_ATOMS: atom_id res chain seq x y z
N SER A 1 -14.05 -1.06 -20.22
CA SER A 1 -14.72 0.14 -20.78
C SER A 1 -14.25 1.33 -19.96
N GLY A 2 -13.48 2.28 -20.50
CA GLY A 2 -12.88 3.34 -19.63
C GLY A 2 -12.11 4.47 -20.33
N ARG A 3 -12.26 4.65 -21.64
CA ARG A 3 -11.49 5.66 -22.40
C ARG A 3 -12.24 6.93 -22.75
N ALA A 4 -13.50 7.11 -22.31
CA ALA A 4 -14.34 8.23 -22.72
C ALA A 4 -14.51 9.36 -21.69
N THR A 5 -14.09 9.19 -20.43
CA THR A 5 -14.28 10.19 -19.36
C THR A 5 -13.25 11.31 -19.32
N GLY A 6 -12.14 11.19 -20.07
CA GLY A 6 -11.03 12.16 -20.04
C GLY A 6 -11.27 13.48 -20.79
N LEU A 7 -12.45 13.72 -21.36
CA LEU A 7 -12.71 14.88 -22.23
C LEU A 7 -13.27 16.11 -21.49
N PHE A 8 -13.73 15.99 -20.24
CA PHE A 8 -14.37 17.11 -19.52
C PHE A 8 -13.85 17.39 -18.11
N SER A 9 -13.06 16.48 -17.51
CA SER A 9 -12.40 16.71 -16.22
C SER A 9 -11.08 15.93 -16.17
N PRO A 10 -9.93 16.58 -15.91
CA PRO A 10 -8.68 15.87 -15.70
C PRO A 10 -8.80 14.91 -14.50
N SER A 11 -8.20 13.72 -14.66
CA SER A 11 -8.08 12.71 -13.61
C SER A 11 -6.61 12.51 -13.21
N LEU A 12 -6.32 12.53 -11.92
CA LEU A 12 -5.03 12.21 -11.34
C LEU A 12 -5.17 10.94 -10.48
N ARG A 13 -4.30 9.94 -10.70
CA ARG A 13 -4.22 8.77 -9.81
C ARG A 13 -3.02 8.91 -8.87
N LEU A 14 -3.28 8.84 -7.57
CA LEU A 14 -2.29 8.97 -6.52
C LEU A 14 -2.17 7.63 -5.77
N GLY A 15 -1.06 6.93 -6.00
CA GLY A 15 -0.72 5.74 -5.20
C GLY A 15 -0.12 6.16 -3.86
N VAL A 16 -0.72 5.71 -2.76
CA VAL A 16 -0.20 5.90 -1.39
C VAL A 16 0.27 4.57 -0.87
N THR A 17 1.54 4.53 -0.47
CA THR A 17 2.19 3.29 -0.03
C THR A 17 3.23 3.56 1.05
N GLY A 18 3.74 2.49 1.64
CA GLY A 18 4.59 2.49 2.82
C GLY A 18 4.40 1.22 3.63
N LEU A 19 5.40 0.88 4.44
CA LEU A 19 5.39 -0.31 5.29
C LEU A 19 4.18 -0.32 6.23
N SER A 20 3.83 -1.49 6.76
CA SER A 20 2.81 -1.61 7.81
C SER A 20 3.08 -0.62 8.95
N ARG A 21 2.01 0.01 9.45
CA ARG A 21 2.05 1.07 10.49
C ARG A 21 2.80 2.37 10.14
N ALA A 22 3.15 2.60 8.86
CA ALA A 22 3.72 3.88 8.43
C ALA A 22 2.73 5.08 8.47
N GLY A 23 1.47 4.86 8.85
CA GLY A 23 0.46 5.93 8.99
C GLY A 23 -0.30 6.28 7.71
N LYS A 24 -0.30 5.42 6.68
CA LYS A 24 -1.01 5.64 5.40
C LYS A 24 -2.49 6.00 5.59
N THR A 25 -3.20 5.18 6.37
CA THR A 25 -4.64 5.35 6.65
C THR A 25 -4.93 6.70 7.31
N VAL A 26 -4.10 7.10 8.27
CA VAL A 26 -4.18 8.40 8.96
C VAL A 26 -3.91 9.53 7.99
N PHE A 27 -2.85 9.41 7.17
CA PHE A 27 -2.48 10.40 6.17
C PHE A 27 -3.62 10.64 5.17
N ILE A 28 -4.16 9.58 4.56
CA ILE A 28 -5.25 9.68 3.59
C ILE A 28 -6.49 10.30 4.24
N SER A 29 -6.88 9.79 5.41
CA SER A 29 -8.06 10.29 6.13
C SER A 29 -7.93 11.77 6.47
N ALA A 30 -6.79 12.19 7.04
CA ALA A 30 -6.53 13.59 7.37
C ALA A 30 -6.46 14.48 6.12
N PHE A 31 -5.80 14.02 5.06
CA PHE A 31 -5.68 14.77 3.80
C PHE A 31 -7.05 15.01 3.16
N VAL A 32 -7.84 13.96 2.98
CA VAL A 32 -9.19 14.02 2.44
C VAL A 32 -10.10 14.87 3.33
N HIS A 33 -10.05 14.67 4.64
CA HIS A 33 -10.88 15.41 5.59
C HIS A 33 -10.60 16.92 5.56
N ASN A 34 -9.32 17.32 5.52
CA ASN A 34 -8.94 18.72 5.43
C ASN A 34 -9.37 19.35 4.10
N LEU A 35 -9.36 18.62 2.98
CA LEU A 35 -9.82 19.16 1.69
C LEU A 35 -11.33 19.35 1.67
N ILE A 36 -12.10 18.39 2.18
CA ILE A 36 -13.57 18.45 2.19
C ILE A 36 -14.09 19.56 3.12
N HIS A 37 -13.48 19.69 4.32
CA HIS A 37 -13.97 20.60 5.36
C HIS A 37 -13.24 21.94 5.40
N GLY A 38 -12.37 22.24 4.44
CA GLY A 38 -11.66 23.52 4.37
C GLY A 38 -10.64 23.73 5.49
N GLY A 39 -9.95 22.65 5.89
CA GLY A 39 -8.88 22.69 6.88
C GLY A 39 -7.71 23.61 6.50
N ARG A 40 -6.87 23.93 7.48
CA ARG A 40 -5.76 24.87 7.29
C ARG A 40 -4.59 24.16 6.57
N LEU A 41 -4.48 24.36 5.26
CA LEU A 41 -3.38 23.84 4.42
C LEU A 41 -2.47 24.98 3.94
N PRO A 42 -1.66 25.61 4.82
CA PRO A 42 -0.89 26.82 4.49
C PRO A 42 0.22 26.59 3.44
N LEU A 43 0.69 25.35 3.31
CA LEU A 43 1.68 24.96 2.30
C LEU A 43 1.05 24.56 0.97
N PHE A 44 -0.27 24.40 0.92
CA PHE A 44 -0.97 24.07 -0.31
C PHE A 44 -1.39 25.36 -1.02
N SER A 45 -0.63 25.77 -2.02
CA SER A 45 -0.79 27.07 -2.68
C SER A 45 -2.20 27.34 -3.20
N ALA A 46 -2.89 26.31 -3.72
CA ALA A 46 -4.26 26.41 -4.20
C ALA A 46 -5.25 26.76 -3.06
N GLN A 47 -5.15 26.07 -1.93
CA GLN A 47 -5.96 26.37 -0.73
C GLN A 47 -5.59 27.72 -0.13
N LYS A 48 -4.29 28.02 -0.02
CA LYS A 48 -3.79 29.31 0.52
C LYS A 48 -4.28 30.50 -0.29
N SER A 49 -4.35 30.37 -1.61
CA SER A 49 -4.86 31.42 -2.50
C SER A 49 -6.39 31.45 -2.61
N GLY A 50 -7.11 30.60 -1.86
CA GLY A 50 -8.58 30.53 -1.90
C GLY A 50 -9.15 30.01 -3.22
N ARG A 51 -8.35 29.27 -4.01
CA ARG A 51 -8.76 28.81 -5.35
C ARG A 51 -9.54 27.50 -5.34
N ILE A 52 -9.60 26.81 -4.20
CA ILE A 52 -10.40 25.59 -4.07
C ILE A 52 -11.80 26.03 -3.66
N ALA A 53 -12.77 25.84 -4.56
CA ALA A 53 -14.16 26.18 -4.30
C ALA A 53 -14.81 25.13 -3.39
N ARG A 54 -14.60 23.84 -3.72
CA ARG A 54 -15.13 22.71 -2.94
C ARG A 54 -14.33 21.44 -3.21
N ALA A 55 -14.26 20.55 -2.22
CA ALA A 55 -13.89 19.17 -2.45
C ALA A 55 -14.96 18.23 -1.86
N PHE A 56 -15.22 17.11 -2.52
CA PHE A 56 -16.20 16.11 -2.08
C PHE A 56 -15.86 14.72 -2.64
N LEU A 57 -16.37 13.69 -1.98
CA LEU A 57 -16.21 12.30 -2.42
C LEU A 57 -17.18 12.00 -3.56
N GLU A 58 -16.71 11.29 -4.57
CA GLU A 58 -17.53 10.73 -5.65
C GLU A 58 -17.37 9.20 -5.70
N GLU A 59 -18.24 8.55 -6.46
CA GLU A 59 -18.11 7.13 -6.75
C GLU A 59 -16.74 6.81 -7.36
N GLN A 60 -16.13 5.76 -6.83
CA GLN A 60 -14.83 5.30 -7.27
C GLN A 60 -14.92 4.68 -8.68
N PRO A 61 -13.82 4.66 -9.46
CA PRO A 61 -13.85 4.13 -10.82
C PRO A 61 -13.94 2.60 -10.92
N ASP A 62 -13.45 1.86 -9.92
CA ASP A 62 -13.33 0.40 -9.99
C ASP A 62 -14.08 -0.29 -8.85
N ASP A 63 -15.28 -0.80 -9.16
CA ASP A 63 -16.11 -1.53 -8.19
C ASP A 63 -15.50 -2.87 -7.74
N ALA A 64 -14.46 -3.38 -8.43
CA ALA A 64 -13.77 -4.58 -8.03
C ALA A 64 -12.76 -4.35 -6.90
N VAL A 65 -12.38 -3.10 -6.64
CA VAL A 65 -11.47 -2.71 -5.55
C VAL A 65 -12.29 -2.28 -4.34
N PRO A 66 -11.99 -2.74 -3.12
CA PRO A 66 -12.69 -2.25 -1.93
C PRO A 66 -12.58 -0.73 -1.76
N ARG A 67 -13.68 -0.07 -1.42
CA ARG A 67 -13.67 1.36 -1.10
C ARG A 67 -12.89 1.62 0.19
N PHE A 68 -12.08 2.66 0.19
CA PHE A 68 -11.45 3.17 1.40
C PHE A 68 -12.51 3.71 2.37
N GLN A 69 -12.54 3.17 3.59
CA GLN A 69 -13.54 3.45 4.62
C GLN A 69 -13.28 4.79 5.32
N TYR A 70 -13.29 5.87 4.55
CA TYR A 70 -12.98 7.22 5.01
C TYR A 70 -13.83 7.62 6.23
N GLU A 71 -15.13 7.37 6.18
CA GLU A 71 -16.09 7.74 7.22
C GLU A 71 -15.75 7.05 8.55
N ASP A 72 -15.48 5.74 8.51
CA ASP A 72 -15.14 4.95 9.70
C ASP A 72 -13.79 5.37 10.28
N HIS A 73 -12.80 5.63 9.42
CA HIS A 73 -11.48 6.09 9.85
C HIS A 73 -11.51 7.48 10.48
N VAL A 74 -12.32 8.40 9.95
CA VAL A 74 -12.53 9.73 10.57
C VAL A 74 -13.27 9.59 11.89
N ALA A 75 -14.30 8.75 11.98
CA ALA A 75 -15.01 8.51 13.23
C ALA A 75 -14.07 7.95 14.30
N ALA A 76 -13.24 6.96 13.96
CA ALA A 76 -12.24 6.40 14.88
C ALA A 76 -11.25 7.47 15.37
N LEU A 77 -10.74 8.33 14.48
CA LEU A 77 -9.78 9.37 14.83
C LEU A 77 -10.38 10.52 15.66
N VAL A 78 -11.57 10.99 15.29
CA VAL A 78 -12.18 12.20 15.85
C VAL A 78 -13.06 11.88 17.07
N ASN A 79 -13.91 10.87 16.97
CA ASN A 79 -14.87 10.52 18.01
C ASN A 79 -14.24 9.60 19.04
N ASP A 80 -13.67 8.47 18.60
CA ASP A 80 -13.18 7.43 19.49
C ASP A 80 -11.74 7.69 19.96
N ARG A 81 -11.02 8.58 19.27
CA ARG A 81 -9.59 8.91 19.50
C ARG A 81 -8.70 7.67 19.43
N LEU A 82 -9.05 6.75 18.53
CA LEU A 82 -8.31 5.53 18.24
C LEU A 82 -7.56 5.68 16.91
N TRP A 83 -6.38 5.06 16.84
CA TRP A 83 -5.69 4.91 15.58
C TRP A 83 -6.40 3.85 14.72
N PRO A 84 -6.76 4.18 13.46
CA PRO A 84 -7.37 3.21 12.56
C PRO A 84 -6.47 1.99 12.33
N ASP A 85 -7.11 0.85 12.09
CA ASP A 85 -6.38 -0.36 11.71
C ASP A 85 -5.52 -0.13 10.46
N SER A 86 -4.33 -0.72 10.45
CA SER A 86 -3.47 -0.67 9.27
C SER A 86 -4.15 -1.38 8.09
N THR A 87 -4.12 -0.72 6.94
CA THR A 87 -4.62 -1.25 5.67
C THR A 87 -3.98 -2.61 5.34
N ARG A 88 -4.81 -3.68 5.31
CA ARG A 88 -4.37 -5.06 5.01
C ARG A 88 -4.56 -5.46 3.54
N ALA A 89 -5.40 -4.73 2.81
CA ALA A 89 -5.73 -4.99 1.41
C ALA A 89 -5.75 -3.67 0.62
N ILE A 90 -5.62 -3.76 -0.72
CA ILE A 90 -5.75 -2.59 -1.58
C ILE A 90 -7.14 -1.94 -1.39
N SER A 91 -7.18 -0.62 -1.33
CA SER A 91 -8.44 0.14 -1.30
C SER A 91 -8.33 1.45 -2.07
N GLU A 92 -9.44 1.97 -2.54
CA GLU A 92 -9.47 3.22 -3.31
C GLU A 92 -10.59 4.18 -2.90
N LEU A 93 -10.40 5.46 -3.17
CA LEU A 93 -11.45 6.48 -3.11
C LEU A 93 -11.25 7.53 -4.20
N ARG A 94 -12.35 8.13 -4.64
CA ARG A 94 -12.31 9.30 -5.53
C ARG A 94 -12.65 10.58 -4.77
N LEU A 95 -11.75 11.55 -4.85
CA LEU A 95 -11.94 12.90 -4.38
C LEU A 95 -12.05 13.85 -5.57
N THR A 96 -13.16 14.56 -5.68
CA THR A 96 -13.34 15.58 -6.72
C THR A 96 -13.13 16.97 -6.14
N ILE A 97 -12.22 17.73 -6.77
CA ILE A 97 -11.83 19.07 -6.36
C ILE A 97 -12.28 20.07 -7.43
N GLU A 98 -13.18 20.96 -7.05
CA GLU A 98 -13.59 22.12 -7.83
C GLU A 98 -12.65 23.29 -7.53
N TYR A 99 -12.04 23.86 -8.56
CA TYR A 99 -11.07 24.94 -8.41
C TYR A 99 -11.23 26.04 -9.44
N GLU A 100 -10.81 27.24 -9.05
CA GLU A 100 -10.67 28.39 -9.94
C GLU A 100 -9.29 28.39 -10.62
N SER A 101 -9.30 28.51 -11.94
CA SER A 101 -8.09 28.54 -12.75
C SER A 101 -7.25 29.80 -12.46
N ALA A 102 -5.92 29.64 -12.36
CA ALA A 102 -5.01 30.72 -12.00
C ALA A 102 -4.81 31.77 -13.12
N SER A 103 -5.22 31.49 -14.35
CA SER A 103 -4.93 32.33 -15.51
C SER A 103 -5.95 33.47 -15.64
N ALA A 104 -5.47 34.72 -15.75
CA ALA A 104 -6.33 35.88 -15.96
C ALA A 104 -7.22 35.79 -17.22
N TRP A 105 -6.82 34.96 -18.21
CA TRP A 105 -7.57 34.70 -19.45
C TRP A 105 -8.66 33.62 -19.32
N SER A 106 -8.59 32.76 -18.30
CA SER A 106 -9.57 31.69 -18.03
C SER A 106 -10.63 32.07 -17.00
N ARG A 107 -10.57 33.27 -16.40
CA ARG A 107 -11.69 33.81 -15.60
C ARG A 107 -13.01 33.93 -16.37
N MET A 108 -12.95 33.89 -17.70
CA MET A 108 -14.11 33.86 -18.59
C MET A 108 -14.60 32.43 -18.93
N PHE A 109 -13.80 31.39 -18.62
CA PHE A 109 -14.06 29.99 -18.94
C PHE A 109 -13.90 29.10 -17.70
N SER A 110 -15.03 28.84 -17.05
CA SER A 110 -15.38 27.71 -16.16
C SER A 110 -14.44 27.34 -15.00
N SER A 111 -15.05 27.15 -13.82
CA SER A 111 -14.51 26.32 -12.75
C SER A 111 -13.98 24.99 -13.29
N GLY A 112 -12.74 24.65 -12.95
CA GLY A 112 -12.15 23.36 -13.30
C GLY A 112 -12.57 22.30 -12.27
N ARG A 113 -12.77 21.06 -12.74
CA ARG A 113 -12.93 19.89 -11.87
C ARG A 113 -11.71 19.00 -12.04
N LEU A 114 -11.08 18.61 -10.94
CA LEU A 114 -10.03 17.60 -10.90
C LEU A 114 -10.53 16.40 -10.11
N SER A 115 -10.57 15.23 -10.75
CA SER A 115 -10.84 13.96 -10.06
C SER A 115 -9.52 13.37 -9.60
N VAL A 116 -9.39 13.07 -8.30
CA VAL A 116 -8.20 12.46 -7.70
C VAL A 116 -8.58 11.09 -7.18
N ASP A 117 -8.07 10.05 -7.84
CA ASP A 117 -8.22 8.66 -7.42
C ASP A 117 -7.06 8.30 -6.49
N ILE A 118 -7.34 8.17 -5.19
CA ILE A 118 -6.34 7.80 -4.19
C ILE A 118 -6.41 6.29 -3.98
N VAL A 119 -5.31 5.60 -4.21
CA VAL A 119 -5.19 4.14 -4.06
C VAL A 119 -4.23 3.83 -2.91
N ASP A 120 -4.74 3.24 -1.83
CA ASP A 120 -3.93 2.75 -0.70
C ASP A 120 -3.59 1.28 -0.92
N TYR A 121 -2.30 0.95 -0.88
CA TYR A 121 -1.85 -0.43 -0.99
C TYR A 121 -0.65 -0.72 -0.08
N PRO A 122 -0.49 -1.98 0.39
CA PRO A 122 0.63 -2.35 1.24
C PRO A 122 1.98 -2.13 0.53
N GLY A 123 2.89 -1.38 1.16
CA GLY A 123 4.24 -1.16 0.62
C GLY A 123 5.08 -2.42 0.56
N GLU A 124 4.73 -3.43 1.36
CA GLU A 124 5.33 -4.76 1.30
C GLU A 124 5.19 -5.42 -0.08
N TRP A 125 4.18 -5.05 -0.88
CA TRP A 125 4.05 -5.57 -2.25
C TRP A 125 5.14 -5.05 -3.18
N LEU A 126 5.72 -3.88 -2.88
CA LEU A 126 6.85 -3.35 -3.65
C LEU A 126 8.15 -4.09 -3.35
N LEU A 127 8.22 -4.83 -2.24
CA LEU A 127 9.39 -5.65 -1.89
C LEU A 127 9.57 -6.83 -2.83
N ASP A 128 8.51 -7.21 -3.55
CA ASP A 128 8.52 -8.31 -4.51
C ASP A 128 8.89 -7.85 -5.93
N LEU A 129 8.95 -6.54 -6.19
CA LEU A 129 9.35 -6.01 -7.49
C LEU A 129 10.75 -6.46 -7.94
N PRO A 130 11.78 -6.55 -7.06
CA PRO A 130 13.07 -7.11 -7.43
C PRO A 130 13.01 -8.57 -7.92
N LEU A 131 11.96 -9.33 -7.57
CA LEU A 131 11.80 -10.72 -8.03
C LEU A 131 11.47 -10.80 -9.53
N LEU A 132 10.87 -9.76 -10.14
CA LEU A 132 10.53 -9.76 -11.56
C LEU A 132 11.75 -9.94 -12.47
N GLY A 133 12.93 -9.51 -12.01
CA GLY A 133 14.19 -9.64 -12.74
C GLY A 133 15.03 -10.85 -12.34
N LYS A 134 14.53 -11.73 -11.45
CA LYS A 134 15.32 -12.83 -10.88
C LYS A 134 14.80 -14.20 -11.31
N SER A 135 15.73 -15.11 -11.60
CA SER A 135 15.39 -16.51 -11.79
C SER A 135 15.09 -17.17 -10.43
N TYR A 136 14.31 -18.26 -10.44
CA TYR A 136 14.05 -19.06 -9.23
C TYR A 136 15.35 -19.56 -8.59
N VAL A 137 16.35 -19.90 -9.40
CA VAL A 137 17.66 -20.39 -8.93
C VAL A 137 18.41 -19.29 -8.17
N ASP A 138 18.44 -18.07 -8.72
CA ASP A 138 19.12 -16.94 -8.08
C ASP A 138 18.42 -16.54 -6.78
N PHE A 139 17.08 -16.47 -6.80
CA PHE A 139 16.28 -16.23 -5.60
C PHE A 139 16.55 -17.28 -4.51
N SER A 140 16.54 -18.56 -4.88
CA SER A 140 16.76 -19.66 -3.92
C SER A 140 18.14 -19.57 -3.28
N ARG A 141 19.18 -19.31 -4.08
CA ARG A 141 20.55 -19.15 -3.58
C ARG A 141 20.66 -17.99 -2.58
N GLU A 142 20.16 -16.82 -2.95
CA GLU A 142 20.17 -15.63 -2.08
C GLU A 142 19.36 -15.85 -0.80
N ALA A 143 18.22 -16.54 -0.88
CA ALA A 143 17.39 -16.84 0.29
C ALA A 143 18.15 -17.70 1.32
N PHE A 144 18.90 -18.71 0.86
CA PHE A 144 19.76 -19.52 1.71
C PHE A 144 20.94 -18.72 2.29
N GLU A 145 21.59 -17.87 1.49
CA GLU A 145 22.67 -16.98 1.96
C GLU A 145 22.19 -16.03 3.07
N MET A 146 21.00 -15.46 2.91
CA MET A 146 20.39 -14.58 3.92
C MET A 146 20.01 -15.32 5.20
N ALA A 147 19.59 -16.59 5.10
CA ALA A 147 19.14 -17.38 6.24
C ALA A 147 20.28 -17.79 7.19
N VAL A 148 21.51 -17.85 6.70
CA VAL A 148 22.68 -18.20 7.53
C VAL A 148 23.34 -16.98 8.18
N LEU A 149 22.90 -15.76 7.88
CA LEU A 149 23.43 -14.56 8.51
C LEU A 149 23.27 -14.60 10.04
N PRO A 150 24.24 -14.10 10.83
CA PRO A 150 24.19 -14.21 12.29
C PRO A 150 22.92 -13.66 12.95
N VAL A 151 22.32 -12.62 12.38
CA VAL A 151 21.08 -11.99 12.88
C VAL A 151 19.81 -12.78 12.55
N ARG A 152 19.94 -13.88 11.79
CA ARG A 152 18.81 -14.71 11.30
C ARG A 152 19.03 -16.20 11.54
N ALA A 153 20.22 -16.61 11.92
CA ALA A 153 20.62 -18.01 12.00
C ALA A 153 19.76 -18.81 13.00
N ASP A 154 19.35 -18.16 14.08
CA ASP A 154 18.41 -18.65 15.09
C ASP A 154 16.97 -18.70 14.55
N LEU A 155 16.50 -17.61 13.93
CA LEU A 155 15.15 -17.50 13.38
C LEU A 155 14.89 -18.49 12.23
N SER A 156 15.93 -18.79 11.44
CA SER A 156 15.84 -19.66 10.25
C SER A 156 16.13 -21.13 10.55
N GLN A 157 16.53 -21.47 11.79
CA GLN A 157 17.07 -22.79 12.13
C GLN A 157 16.13 -23.92 11.75
N GLU A 158 14.85 -23.82 12.12
CA GLU A 158 13.83 -24.84 11.85
C GLU A 158 13.67 -25.07 10.35
N TRP A 159 13.50 -24.00 9.57
CA TRP A 159 13.35 -24.09 8.12
C TRP A 159 14.60 -24.68 7.44
N ARG A 160 15.81 -24.28 7.87
CA ARG A 160 17.06 -24.83 7.32
C ARG A 160 17.21 -26.31 7.64
N SER A 161 16.87 -26.73 8.87
CA SER A 161 16.92 -28.14 9.27
C SER A 161 15.91 -28.99 8.48
N LEU A 162 14.68 -28.50 8.29
CA LEU A 162 13.68 -29.17 7.46
C LEU A 162 14.13 -29.27 6.00
N SER A 163 14.66 -28.17 5.43
CA SER A 163 15.12 -28.16 4.04
C SER A 163 16.30 -29.11 3.80
N ALA A 164 17.21 -29.25 4.78
CA ALA A 164 18.34 -30.16 4.68
C ALA A 164 17.97 -31.64 4.79
N ALA A 165 16.80 -31.95 5.35
CA ALA A 165 16.32 -33.32 5.53
C ALA A 165 15.52 -33.87 4.33
N VAL A 166 15.26 -33.04 3.32
CA VAL A 166 14.48 -33.41 2.13
C VAL A 166 15.37 -34.10 1.11
N ASP A 167 14.94 -35.26 0.61
CA ASP A 167 15.57 -35.90 -0.54
C ASP A 167 15.12 -35.21 -1.84
N LEU A 168 16.09 -34.61 -2.53
CA LEU A 168 15.84 -33.88 -3.78
C LEU A 168 15.55 -34.80 -4.98
N ASN A 169 15.82 -36.10 -4.86
CA ASN A 169 15.60 -37.08 -5.92
C ASN A 169 14.32 -37.92 -5.72
N ALA A 170 13.63 -37.73 -4.60
CA ALA A 170 12.37 -38.40 -4.34
C ALA A 170 11.22 -37.80 -5.18
N ASP A 171 10.13 -38.57 -5.33
CA ASP A 171 8.91 -38.09 -5.96
C ASP A 171 8.34 -36.88 -5.21
N ALA A 172 7.71 -35.96 -5.95
CA ALA A 172 7.12 -34.76 -5.38
C ALA A 172 6.02 -35.10 -4.37
N ASP A 173 6.23 -34.71 -3.12
CA ASP A 173 5.25 -34.84 -2.04
C ASP A 173 4.69 -33.47 -1.64
N GLU A 174 3.39 -33.29 -1.88
CA GLU A 174 2.65 -32.07 -1.57
C GLU A 174 2.70 -31.73 -0.07
N MET A 175 2.69 -32.75 0.80
CA MET A 175 2.73 -32.53 2.25
C MET A 175 4.08 -31.99 2.70
N THR A 176 5.17 -32.48 2.11
CA THR A 176 6.51 -31.95 2.33
C THR A 176 6.65 -30.53 1.79
N ALA A 177 6.16 -30.26 0.57
CA ALA A 177 6.18 -28.91 -0.01
C ALA A 177 5.42 -27.89 0.86
N ARG A 178 4.24 -28.26 1.35
CA ARG A 178 3.44 -27.43 2.27
C ARG A 178 4.16 -27.15 3.58
N ARG A 179 4.75 -28.17 4.20
CA ARG A 179 5.51 -28.01 5.46
C ARG A 179 6.72 -27.07 5.29
N LEU A 180 7.45 -27.20 4.18
CA LEU A 180 8.57 -26.30 3.86
C LEU A 180 8.09 -24.86 3.66
N ALA A 181 6.99 -24.66 2.94
CA ALA A 181 6.41 -23.34 2.70
C ALA A 181 5.92 -22.68 4.00
N GLU A 182 5.21 -23.44 4.85
CA GLU A 182 4.73 -22.96 6.15
C GLU A 182 5.89 -22.58 7.09
N SER A 183 6.94 -23.41 7.16
CA SER A 183 8.14 -23.13 7.96
C SER A 183 8.93 -21.92 7.43
N PHE A 184 9.06 -21.78 6.11
CA PHE A 184 9.68 -20.61 5.50
C PHE A 184 8.91 -19.33 5.80
N ALA A 185 7.56 -19.36 5.68
CA ALA A 185 6.71 -18.23 6.03
C ALA A 185 6.85 -17.83 7.51
N ALA A 186 6.93 -18.82 8.42
CA ALA A 186 7.14 -18.60 9.84
C ALA A 186 8.49 -17.89 10.12
N TYR A 187 9.58 -18.34 9.49
CA TYR A 187 10.89 -17.70 9.55
C TYR A 187 10.85 -16.23 9.08
N LEU A 188 10.22 -15.96 7.93
CA LEU A 188 10.09 -14.58 7.41
C LEU A 188 9.27 -13.71 8.36
N LYS A 189 8.20 -14.25 8.95
CA LYS A 189 7.37 -13.54 9.92
C LYS A 189 8.15 -13.22 11.20
N ALA A 190 8.97 -14.16 11.67
CA ALA A 190 9.86 -13.94 12.80
C ALA A 190 10.89 -12.82 12.52
N CYS A 191 11.49 -12.81 11.31
CA CYS A 191 12.36 -11.71 10.87
C CYS A 191 11.64 -10.35 10.87
N LYS A 192 10.37 -10.30 10.47
CA LYS A 192 9.59 -9.06 10.47
C LYS A 192 9.33 -8.54 11.89
N LEU A 193 9.18 -9.44 12.86
CA LEU A 193 8.88 -9.08 14.25
C LEU A 193 10.13 -8.74 15.07
N ASP A 194 11.30 -9.26 14.66
CA ASP A 194 12.56 -8.97 15.33
C ASP A 194 13.13 -7.61 14.87
N GLU A 195 13.19 -6.64 15.78
CA GLU A 195 13.75 -5.31 15.54
C GLU A 195 15.22 -5.33 15.08
N ARG A 196 15.94 -6.43 15.30
CA ARG A 196 17.32 -6.61 14.83
C ARG A 196 17.39 -6.97 13.34
N ALA A 197 16.31 -7.49 12.77
CA ALA A 197 16.22 -7.98 11.39
C ALA A 197 15.39 -7.04 10.49
N LEU A 198 15.57 -5.72 10.64
CA LEU A 198 14.88 -4.61 9.96
C LEU A 198 14.85 -4.60 8.41
N SER A 199 15.38 -5.62 7.73
CA SER A 199 15.27 -5.75 6.28
C SER A 199 14.06 -6.60 5.93
N THR A 200 12.99 -5.94 5.50
CA THR A 200 11.80 -6.58 4.95
C THR A 200 12.18 -7.45 3.76
N LEU A 201 11.96 -8.76 3.86
CA LEU A 201 12.37 -9.72 2.84
C LEU A 201 11.24 -9.99 1.85
N PRO A 202 11.57 -10.13 0.56
CA PRO A 202 10.72 -10.87 -0.36
C PRO A 202 10.69 -12.37 0.03
N PRO A 203 9.58 -13.08 -0.24
CA PRO A 203 8.34 -12.57 -0.81
C PRO A 203 7.42 -11.88 0.22
N GLY A 204 7.10 -10.60 0.00
CA GLY A 204 6.22 -9.79 0.83
C GLY A 204 4.79 -10.32 0.92
N ARG A 205 4.29 -11.01 -0.13
CA ARG A 205 2.97 -11.68 -0.10
C ARG A 205 2.90 -12.86 0.88
N PHE A 206 4.02 -13.50 1.24
CA PHE A 206 4.01 -14.56 2.26
C PHE A 206 3.75 -14.01 3.67
N LEU A 207 4.01 -12.72 3.88
CA LEU A 207 3.85 -12.06 5.18
C LEU A 207 2.41 -11.57 5.43
N MET A 208 1.57 -11.46 4.39
CA MET A 208 0.16 -11.11 4.48
C MET A 208 -0.62 -11.77 3.32
N PRO A 209 -1.18 -12.98 3.51
CA PRO A 209 -2.12 -13.59 2.56
C PRO A 209 -3.47 -12.85 2.52
#